data_AF-A0A840TYR3-F1
#
_entry.id   AF-A0A840TYR3-F1
#
_cell.length_a   1.000
_cell.length_b   1.000
_cell.length_c   1.000
_cell.angle_alpha   90.00
_cell.angle_beta   90.00
_cell.angle_gamma   90.00
#
_symmetry.space_group_name_H-M   'P 1'
#
loop_
_entity.id
_entity.type
_entity.pdbx_description
1 polymer ?
#
loop_
_entity_poly.entity_id
_entity_poly.type
_entity_poly.pdbx_seq_one_letter_code
_entity_poly.pdbx_strand_id
1 'polypeptide(L)'
;MDSAFWRVKLIGLALAFSAGSLFLFNSILIERGLLNLYYEMRHPGSIGGLFWDDIIEQGQDPFTQKNYEPGTHEANQTFRITIPLIARFLHLNVATLYLLHLVLGIPFLLVLTGIVEKILRNKIHTFYFLTGFTAIYAGSCFYINYLGHADIFPFLFMLLMLRFRHPAAILLFSQLAFWCDERALINSSFIGLWYLWPVLTDWEAHRKLVLRRSVVLPVAALVASGVLYLLIRTWMEHSLGLFIGHDSELSKKTFFWSLSIFGDKITRGYEGMWLIILGAFVLLILVRRWWTFVLLAGAWLLNLIVAILVADGTRALSFGFIGLLLCLCIMAEHLPPKQIKYVLIVSTLFSLMLPLSFP
;
A
#
# COMPACT_ATOMS: atom_id res chain seq x y z
N MET A 1 -29.19 14.72 -0.20
CA MET A 1 -28.71 14.07 -1.44
C MET A 1 -27.42 13.34 -1.12
N ASP A 2 -27.44 12.01 -1.28
CA ASP A 2 -26.58 11.09 -0.52
C ASP A 2 -25.08 11.25 -0.74
N SER A 3 -24.37 11.35 0.38
CA SER A 3 -22.92 11.40 0.43
C SER A 3 -22.26 10.16 -0.20
N ALA A 4 -22.97 9.03 -0.28
CA ALA A 4 -22.49 7.81 -0.93
C ALA A 4 -22.57 7.89 -2.45
N PHE A 5 -23.68 8.39 -3.01
CA PHE A 5 -23.93 8.35 -4.45
C PHE A 5 -22.93 9.17 -5.26
N TRP A 6 -22.55 10.36 -4.78
CA TRP A 6 -21.57 11.17 -5.50
C TRP A 6 -20.15 10.58 -5.40
N ARG A 7 -19.80 9.88 -4.30
CA ARG A 7 -18.50 9.20 -4.18
C ARG A 7 -18.36 8.10 -5.22
N VAL A 8 -19.42 7.30 -5.40
CA VAL A 8 -19.47 6.26 -6.44
C VAL A 8 -19.27 6.87 -7.83
N LYS A 9 -19.96 7.97 -8.16
CA LYS A 9 -19.77 8.67 -9.43
C LYS A 9 -18.35 9.19 -9.62
N LEU A 10 -17.77 9.77 -8.57
CA LEU A 10 -16.41 10.31 -8.61
C LEU A 10 -15.39 9.18 -8.83
N ILE A 11 -15.52 8.05 -8.10
CA ILE A 11 -14.66 6.88 -8.27
C ILE A 11 -14.80 6.33 -9.68
N GLY A 12 -16.02 6.15 -10.19
CA GLY A 12 -16.26 5.67 -11.55
C GLY A 12 -15.61 6.56 -12.60
N LEU A 13 -15.68 7.89 -12.44
CA LEU A 13 -15.03 8.83 -13.34
C LEU A 13 -13.50 8.77 -13.23
N ALA A 14 -12.95 8.73 -12.02
CA ALA A 14 -11.51 8.65 -11.79
C ALA A 14 -10.92 7.36 -12.41
N LEU A 15 -11.60 6.23 -12.21
CA LEU A 15 -11.22 4.95 -12.82
C LEU A 15 -11.34 4.98 -14.35
N ALA A 16 -12.39 5.60 -14.90
CA ALA A 16 -12.53 5.73 -16.35
C ALA A 16 -11.34 6.49 -16.97
N PHE A 17 -10.90 7.58 -16.33
CA PHE A 17 -9.71 8.33 -16.78
C PHE A 17 -8.41 7.54 -16.58
N SER A 18 -8.18 6.98 -15.38
CA SER A 18 -6.91 6.29 -15.11
C SER A 18 -6.77 4.99 -15.88
N ALA A 19 -7.82 4.16 -15.93
CA ALA A 19 -7.83 2.94 -16.74
C ALA A 19 -7.77 3.30 -18.23
N GLY A 20 -8.54 4.30 -18.69
CA GLY A 20 -8.48 4.75 -20.09
C GLY A 20 -7.08 5.18 -20.52
N SER A 21 -6.37 5.93 -19.67
CA SER A 21 -4.96 6.30 -19.92
C SER A 21 -4.06 5.06 -19.99
N LEU A 22 -4.22 4.14 -19.02
CA LEU A 22 -3.44 2.91 -19.00
C LEU A 22 -3.69 2.05 -20.25
N PHE A 23 -4.94 1.90 -20.70
CA PHE A 23 -5.27 1.20 -21.95
C PHE A 23 -4.69 1.90 -23.17
N LEU A 24 -4.73 3.23 -23.21
CA LEU A 24 -4.23 3.99 -24.36
C LEU A 24 -2.72 3.83 -24.54
N PHE A 25 -1.97 3.84 -23.43
CA PHE A 25 -0.51 3.88 -23.48
C PHE A 25 0.18 2.53 -23.17
N ASN A 26 -0.50 1.59 -22.52
CA ASN A 26 0.01 0.26 -22.12
C ASN A 26 -0.89 -0.90 -22.59
N SER A 27 -1.58 -0.74 -23.73
CA SER A 27 -2.49 -1.76 -24.29
C SER A 27 -1.85 -3.15 -24.40
N ILE A 28 -0.61 -3.23 -24.91
CA ILE A 28 0.14 -4.48 -25.10
C ILE A 28 0.36 -5.20 -23.77
N LEU A 29 0.71 -4.44 -22.72
CA LEU A 29 0.97 -5.00 -21.40
C LEU A 29 -0.32 -5.55 -20.77
N ILE A 30 -1.41 -4.78 -20.89
CA ILE A 30 -2.72 -5.21 -20.39
C ILE A 30 -3.21 -6.45 -21.13
N GLU A 31 -3.11 -6.48 -22.46
CA GLU A 31 -3.51 -7.62 -23.27
C GLU A 31 -2.76 -8.89 -22.86
N ARG A 32 -1.42 -8.81 -22.78
CA ARG A 32 -0.58 -9.94 -22.32
C ARG A 32 -0.91 -10.37 -20.90
N GLY A 33 -1.09 -9.42 -19.99
CA GLY A 33 -1.45 -9.70 -18.60
C GLY A 33 -2.79 -10.42 -18.47
N LEU A 34 -3.81 -9.98 -19.21
CA LEU A 34 -5.12 -10.63 -19.25
C LEU A 34 -5.06 -12.03 -19.88
N LEU A 35 -4.29 -12.19 -20.95
CA LEU A 35 -4.09 -13.50 -21.57
C LEU A 35 -3.41 -14.47 -20.61
N ASN A 36 -2.31 -14.05 -19.97
CA ASN A 36 -1.60 -14.86 -18.98
C ASN A 36 -2.51 -15.23 -17.81
N LEU A 37 -3.26 -14.28 -17.28
CA LEU A 37 -4.23 -14.53 -16.22
C LEU A 37 -5.32 -15.52 -16.65
N TYR A 38 -5.84 -15.39 -17.87
CA TYR A 38 -6.84 -16.31 -18.40
C TYR A 38 -6.29 -17.74 -18.53
N TYR A 39 -5.05 -17.89 -19.00
CA TYR A 39 -4.37 -19.18 -19.06
C TYR A 39 -4.18 -19.78 -17.66
N GLU A 40 -3.76 -18.97 -16.70
CA GLU A 40 -3.61 -19.38 -15.29
C GLU A 40 -4.93 -19.80 -14.64
N MET A 41 -6.02 -19.10 -14.94
CA MET A 41 -7.36 -19.51 -14.47
C MET A 41 -7.80 -20.85 -15.05
N ARG A 42 -7.37 -21.19 -16.28
CA ARG A 42 -7.71 -22.44 -16.97
C ARG A 42 -6.77 -23.59 -16.57
N HIS A 43 -5.51 -23.29 -16.36
CA HIS A 43 -4.44 -24.23 -16.05
C HIS A 43 -3.53 -23.61 -14.96
N PRO A 44 -3.94 -23.67 -13.68
CA PRO A 44 -3.16 -23.11 -12.58
C PRO A 44 -1.73 -23.68 -12.54
N GLY A 45 -0.75 -22.83 -12.27
CA GLY A 45 0.67 -23.19 -12.21
C GLY A 45 1.33 -23.43 -13.58
N SER A 46 0.62 -23.18 -14.69
CA SER A 46 1.16 -23.44 -16.04
C SER A 46 2.09 -22.34 -16.55
N ILE A 47 1.99 -21.13 -15.99
CA ILE A 47 2.81 -19.97 -16.37
C ILE A 47 3.67 -19.56 -15.18
N GLY A 48 4.99 -19.72 -15.32
CA GLY A 48 5.95 -19.26 -14.31
C GLY A 48 5.85 -17.75 -14.06
N GLY A 49 5.94 -17.34 -12.80
CA GLY A 49 5.86 -15.95 -12.37
C GLY A 49 4.44 -15.44 -12.08
N LEU A 50 3.43 -16.31 -12.14
CA LEU A 50 2.09 -16.05 -11.60
C LEU A 50 1.93 -16.81 -10.28
N PHE A 51 1.52 -16.09 -9.23
CA PHE A 51 1.52 -16.59 -7.85
C PHE A 51 0.13 -16.95 -7.32
N TRP A 52 -0.88 -16.97 -8.20
CA TRP A 52 -2.25 -17.26 -7.75
C TRP A 52 -2.39 -18.70 -7.27
N ASP A 53 -1.84 -19.66 -8.00
CA ASP A 53 -1.89 -21.07 -7.61
C ASP A 53 -1.09 -21.33 -6.32
N ASP A 54 0.07 -20.69 -6.16
CA ASP A 54 0.87 -20.78 -4.93
C ASP A 54 0.07 -20.39 -3.68
N ILE A 55 -0.73 -19.32 -3.78
CA ILE A 55 -1.60 -18.86 -2.69
C ILE A 55 -2.67 -19.92 -2.37
N ILE A 56 -3.27 -20.53 -3.40
CA ILE A 56 -4.30 -21.57 -3.22
C ILE A 56 -3.68 -22.81 -2.58
N GLU A 57 -2.54 -23.27 -3.10
CA GLU A 57 -1.81 -24.42 -2.58
C GLU A 57 -1.36 -24.16 -1.12
N GLN A 58 -0.88 -22.95 -0.82
CA GLN A 58 -0.51 -22.58 0.56
C GLN A 58 -1.72 -22.60 1.49
N GLY A 59 -2.92 -22.32 0.98
CA GLY A 59 -4.16 -22.39 1.76
C GLY A 59 -4.51 -23.81 2.22
N GLN A 60 -4.08 -24.83 1.47
CA GLN A 60 -4.34 -26.23 1.81
C GLN A 60 -3.57 -26.66 3.06
N ASP A 61 -2.33 -26.21 3.18
CA ASP A 61 -1.48 -26.46 4.34
C ASP A 61 -0.64 -25.21 4.73
N PRO A 62 -1.26 -24.20 5.38
CA PRO A 62 -0.65 -22.89 5.61
C PRO A 62 0.45 -22.90 6.68
N PHE A 63 0.59 -24.01 7.39
CA PHE A 63 1.51 -24.17 8.52
C PHE A 63 2.63 -25.17 8.26
N THR A 64 2.76 -25.63 7.02
CA THR A 64 3.80 -26.56 6.60
C THR A 64 4.82 -25.85 5.71
N GLN A 65 6.10 -26.15 5.95
CA GLN A 65 7.18 -25.60 5.12
C GLN A 65 7.08 -26.17 3.71
N LYS A 66 6.97 -25.28 2.73
CA LYS A 66 7.11 -25.63 1.32
C LYS A 66 8.56 -25.52 0.88
N ASN A 67 9.01 -26.46 0.06
CA ASN A 67 10.37 -26.50 -0.47
C ASN A 67 10.46 -25.73 -1.79
N TYR A 68 10.38 -24.41 -1.70
CA TYR A 68 10.69 -23.54 -2.83
C TYR A 68 12.20 -23.28 -2.92
N GLU A 69 12.68 -22.98 -4.13
CA GLU A 69 14.08 -22.62 -4.33
C GLU A 69 14.43 -21.36 -3.51
N PRO A 70 15.55 -21.35 -2.74
CA PRO A 70 15.94 -20.21 -1.94
C PRO A 70 16.05 -18.91 -2.76
N GLY A 71 15.57 -17.80 -2.21
CA GLY A 71 15.61 -16.50 -2.88
C GLY A 71 14.53 -16.27 -3.95
N THR A 72 13.66 -17.25 -4.23
CA THR A 72 12.47 -17.05 -5.07
C THR A 72 11.38 -16.24 -4.38
N HIS A 73 10.39 -15.76 -5.13
CA HIS A 73 9.31 -14.97 -4.56
C HIS A 73 8.45 -15.82 -3.61
N GLU A 74 8.18 -17.05 -4.02
CA GLU A 74 7.42 -18.10 -3.37
C GLU A 74 8.04 -18.46 -2.00
N ALA A 75 9.36 -18.60 -1.93
CA ALA A 75 10.10 -18.80 -0.68
C ALA A 75 9.95 -17.63 0.31
N ASN A 76 9.69 -16.41 -0.18
CA ASN A 76 9.45 -15.23 0.66
C ASN A 76 7.98 -15.12 1.12
N GLN A 77 7.08 -15.93 0.57
CA GLN A 77 5.66 -15.95 0.95
C GLN A 77 5.32 -16.90 2.11
N THR A 78 6.30 -17.63 2.66
CA THR A 78 6.08 -18.65 3.72
C THR A 78 5.21 -18.15 4.88
N PHE A 79 5.40 -16.91 5.34
CA PHE A 79 4.65 -16.34 6.46
C PHE A 79 3.38 -15.58 6.04
N ARG A 80 3.06 -15.50 4.75
CA ARG A 80 1.93 -14.72 4.22
C ARG A 80 0.63 -15.53 4.27
N ILE A 81 0.14 -15.80 5.47
CA ILE A 81 -0.96 -16.73 5.71
C ILE A 81 -2.36 -16.13 5.54
N THR A 82 -2.55 -14.79 5.60
CA THR A 82 -3.90 -14.21 5.59
C THR A 82 -4.68 -14.54 4.32
N ILE A 83 -4.08 -14.33 3.15
CA ILE A 83 -4.76 -14.52 1.86
C ILE A 83 -4.98 -16.02 1.59
N PRO A 84 -3.99 -16.92 1.79
CA PRO A 84 -4.22 -18.36 1.76
C PRO A 84 -5.36 -18.84 2.67
N LEU A 85 -5.45 -18.33 3.90
CA LEU A 85 -6.54 -18.69 4.82
C LEU A 85 -7.91 -18.19 4.35
N ILE A 86 -7.98 -16.98 3.78
CA ILE A 86 -9.21 -16.46 3.15
C ILE A 86 -9.62 -17.36 1.98
N ALA A 87 -8.68 -17.71 1.11
CA ALA A 87 -8.93 -18.59 -0.02
C ALA A 87 -9.43 -19.96 0.41
N ARG A 88 -8.79 -20.57 1.42
CA ARG A 88 -9.20 -21.84 2.00
C ARG A 88 -10.61 -21.78 2.61
N PHE A 89 -10.86 -20.78 3.45
CA PHE A 89 -12.13 -20.65 4.18
C PHE A 89 -13.32 -20.41 3.25
N LEU A 90 -13.12 -19.65 2.18
CA LEU A 90 -14.16 -19.35 1.18
C LEU A 90 -14.18 -20.34 0.00
N HIS A 91 -13.34 -21.39 0.03
CA HIS A 91 -13.17 -22.36 -1.05
C HIS A 91 -12.91 -21.70 -2.42
N LEU A 92 -12.04 -20.68 -2.43
CA LEU A 92 -11.71 -19.95 -3.65
C LEU A 92 -10.71 -20.75 -4.49
N ASN A 93 -10.88 -20.63 -5.80
CA ASN A 93 -9.88 -20.98 -6.81
C ASN A 93 -9.22 -19.70 -7.35
N VAL A 94 -8.25 -19.84 -8.27
CA VAL A 94 -7.56 -18.70 -8.90
C VAL A 94 -8.54 -17.63 -9.42
N ALA A 95 -9.56 -18.04 -10.18
CA ALA A 95 -10.50 -17.12 -10.80
C ALA A 95 -11.35 -16.34 -9.77
N THR A 96 -11.85 -17.05 -8.74
CA THR A 96 -12.69 -16.45 -7.69
C THR A 96 -11.88 -15.63 -6.68
N LEU A 97 -10.62 -15.99 -6.44
CA LEU A 97 -9.68 -15.18 -5.66
C LEU A 97 -9.32 -13.88 -6.39
N TYR A 98 -9.05 -13.93 -7.70
CA TYR A 98 -8.86 -12.73 -8.52
C TYR A 98 -10.13 -11.85 -8.55
N LEU A 99 -11.32 -12.45 -8.66
CA LEU A 99 -12.57 -11.71 -8.57
C LEU A 99 -12.73 -11.02 -7.22
N LEU A 100 -12.40 -11.71 -6.12
CA LEU A 100 -12.40 -11.12 -4.78
C LEU A 100 -11.42 -9.94 -4.70
N HIS A 101 -10.21 -10.09 -5.24
CA HIS A 101 -9.19 -9.03 -5.34
C HIS A 101 -9.73 -7.79 -6.06
N LEU A 102 -10.39 -7.95 -7.20
CA LEU A 102 -11.06 -6.86 -7.93
C LEU A 102 -12.15 -6.19 -7.07
N VAL A 103 -13.02 -7.00 -6.45
CA VAL A 103 -14.15 -6.51 -5.64
C VAL A 103 -13.67 -5.73 -4.42
N LEU A 104 -12.56 -6.15 -3.78
CA LEU A 104 -11.95 -5.44 -2.65
C LEU A 104 -11.37 -4.07 -3.00
N GLY A 105 -11.07 -3.81 -4.28
CA GLY A 105 -10.72 -2.48 -4.77
C GLY A 105 -11.82 -1.44 -4.55
N ILE A 106 -13.09 -1.84 -4.61
CA ILE A 106 -14.25 -0.94 -4.43
C ILE A 106 -14.32 -0.38 -3.00
N PRO A 107 -14.39 -1.19 -1.93
CA PRO A 107 -14.38 -0.66 -0.56
C PRO A 107 -13.09 0.09 -0.25
N PHE A 108 -11.93 -0.32 -0.80
CA PHE A 108 -10.68 0.42 -0.66
C PHE A 108 -10.81 1.86 -1.18
N LEU A 109 -11.26 2.04 -2.41
CA LEU A 109 -11.46 3.37 -2.99
C LEU A 109 -12.56 4.16 -2.29
N LEU A 110 -13.65 3.53 -1.84
CA LEU A 110 -14.72 4.20 -1.08
C LEU A 110 -14.20 4.77 0.25
N VAL A 111 -13.43 3.98 1.00
CA VAL A 111 -12.84 4.43 2.26
C VAL A 111 -11.80 5.53 2.00
N LEU A 112 -10.95 5.35 0.98
CA LEU A 112 -9.93 6.33 0.60
C LEU A 112 -10.55 7.67 0.23
N THR A 113 -11.55 7.65 -0.65
CA THR A 113 -12.33 8.82 -1.07
C THR A 113 -12.91 9.54 0.15
N GLY A 114 -13.50 8.79 1.08
CA GLY A 114 -14.08 9.36 2.29
C GLY A 114 -13.05 9.99 3.23
N ILE A 115 -11.80 9.53 3.22
CA ILE A 115 -10.70 10.15 3.99
C ILE A 115 -10.19 11.41 3.26
N VAL A 116 -9.89 11.29 1.97
CA VAL A 116 -9.37 12.40 1.15
C VAL A 116 -10.36 13.57 1.11
N GLU A 117 -11.65 13.30 0.98
CA GLU A 117 -12.70 14.33 1.04
C GLU A 117 -12.70 15.05 2.39
N LYS A 118 -12.51 14.34 3.50
CA LYS A 118 -12.44 14.97 4.84
C LYS A 118 -11.22 15.88 4.98
N ILE A 119 -10.10 15.51 4.36
CA ILE A 119 -8.86 16.30 4.35
C ILE A 119 -9.05 17.55 3.48
N LEU A 120 -9.46 17.37 2.23
CA LEU A 120 -9.48 18.44 1.22
C LEU A 120 -10.74 19.30 1.26
N ARG A 121 -11.84 18.78 1.82
CA ARG A 121 -13.18 19.40 1.90
C ARG A 121 -13.69 19.96 0.58
N ASN A 122 -13.24 19.39 -0.54
CA ASN A 122 -13.53 19.85 -1.89
C ASN A 122 -13.59 18.68 -2.87
N LYS A 123 -14.74 18.47 -3.51
CA LYS A 123 -15.00 17.35 -4.42
C LYS A 123 -14.09 17.35 -5.65
N ILE A 124 -13.76 18.53 -6.20
CA ILE A 124 -12.90 18.67 -7.37
C ILE A 124 -11.46 18.29 -7.01
N HIS A 125 -10.98 18.71 -5.84
CA HIS A 125 -9.64 18.32 -5.37
C HIS A 125 -9.58 16.81 -5.10
N THR A 126 -10.61 16.24 -4.47
CA THR A 126 -10.74 14.79 -4.29
C THR A 126 -10.73 14.05 -5.62
N PHE A 127 -11.41 14.57 -6.65
CA PHE A 127 -11.41 13.97 -7.99
C PHE A 127 -10.01 13.95 -8.61
N TYR A 128 -9.27 15.06 -8.58
CA TYR A 128 -7.90 15.08 -9.11
C TYR A 128 -7.00 14.12 -8.34
N PHE A 129 -6.99 14.21 -7.00
CA PHE A 129 -6.19 13.29 -6.20
C PHE A 129 -6.50 11.83 -6.52
N LEU A 130 -7.78 11.44 -6.56
CA LEU A 130 -8.14 10.05 -6.86
C LEU A 130 -7.75 9.63 -8.27
N THR A 131 -7.98 10.47 -9.28
CA THR A 131 -7.60 10.16 -10.67
C THR A 131 -6.10 9.90 -10.79
N GLY A 132 -5.27 10.74 -10.15
CA GLY A 132 -3.83 10.48 -10.13
C GLY A 132 -3.47 9.26 -9.28
N PHE A 133 -4.16 9.04 -8.16
CA PHE A 133 -3.86 7.94 -7.25
C PHE A 133 -4.20 6.58 -7.89
N THR A 134 -5.30 6.50 -8.62
CA THR A 134 -5.66 5.31 -9.40
C THR A 134 -4.83 5.17 -10.67
N ALA A 135 -3.98 6.14 -11.02
CA ALA A 135 -3.02 6.00 -12.12
C ALA A 135 -1.69 5.36 -11.67
N ILE A 136 -1.36 5.40 -10.38
CA ILE A 136 -0.16 4.76 -9.80
C ILE A 136 -0.45 3.36 -9.26
N TYR A 137 0.59 2.57 -8.96
CA TYR A 137 0.43 1.16 -8.56
C TYR A 137 -0.46 1.00 -7.33
N ALA A 138 -0.26 1.81 -6.29
CA ALA A 138 -1.04 1.75 -5.06
C ALA A 138 -2.57 1.81 -5.29
N GLY A 139 -3.02 2.66 -6.24
CA GLY A 139 -4.45 2.82 -6.53
C GLY A 139 -4.96 1.97 -7.69
N SER A 140 -4.09 1.35 -8.49
CA SER A 140 -4.46 0.53 -9.64
C SER A 140 -4.28 -0.97 -9.42
N CYS A 141 -3.50 -1.38 -8.41
CA CYS A 141 -3.10 -2.78 -8.20
C CYS A 141 -4.27 -3.77 -8.18
N PHE A 142 -5.46 -3.34 -7.77
CA PHE A 142 -6.63 -4.22 -7.75
C PHE A 142 -7.11 -4.64 -9.14
N TYR A 143 -6.87 -3.85 -10.19
CA TYR A 143 -7.29 -4.18 -11.56
C TYR A 143 -6.15 -4.44 -12.55
N ILE A 144 -4.90 -4.11 -12.20
CA ILE A 144 -3.73 -4.36 -13.07
C ILE A 144 -2.83 -5.48 -12.59
N ASN A 145 -2.99 -5.97 -11.35
CA ASN A 145 -2.13 -7.01 -10.81
C ASN A 145 -2.61 -8.38 -11.29
N TYR A 146 -2.10 -8.78 -12.44
CA TYR A 146 -2.34 -10.11 -13.02
C TYR A 146 -1.43 -11.18 -12.41
N LEU A 147 -0.33 -10.78 -11.77
CA LEU A 147 0.72 -11.67 -11.26
C LEU A 147 0.33 -12.38 -9.96
N GLY A 148 -0.65 -11.89 -9.20
CA GLY A 148 -1.08 -12.56 -7.97
C GLY A 148 -0.36 -12.13 -6.71
N HIS A 149 0.21 -10.92 -6.66
CA HIS A 149 0.76 -10.42 -5.39
C HIS A 149 -0.32 -10.03 -4.37
N ALA A 150 -1.56 -9.82 -4.82
CA ALA A 150 -2.71 -9.54 -3.98
C ALA A 150 -2.54 -8.35 -3.00
N ASP A 151 -1.77 -7.32 -3.37
CA ASP A 151 -1.44 -6.19 -2.48
C ASP A 151 -2.67 -5.34 -2.08
N ILE A 152 -3.81 -5.47 -2.77
CA ILE A 152 -5.04 -4.76 -2.38
C ILE A 152 -5.54 -5.17 -0.98
N PHE A 153 -5.30 -6.42 -0.57
CA PHE A 153 -5.68 -6.92 0.74
C PHE A 153 -4.97 -6.14 1.86
N PRO A 154 -3.63 -6.11 1.94
CA PRO A 154 -2.96 -5.31 2.96
C PRO A 154 -3.26 -3.82 2.83
N PHE A 155 -3.39 -3.27 1.62
CA PHE A 155 -3.74 -1.84 1.46
C PHE A 155 -5.11 -1.50 2.06
N LEU A 156 -6.13 -2.33 1.80
CA LEU A 156 -7.44 -2.17 2.40
C LEU A 156 -7.36 -2.29 3.93
N PHE A 157 -6.70 -3.31 4.47
CA PHE A 157 -6.58 -3.50 5.91
C PHE A 157 -5.84 -2.34 6.60
N MET A 158 -4.75 -1.84 6.01
CA MET A 158 -4.04 -0.65 6.48
C MET A 158 -4.94 0.58 6.51
N LEU A 159 -5.80 0.74 5.50
CA LEU A 159 -6.75 1.85 5.43
C LEU A 159 -7.91 1.71 6.43
N LEU A 160 -8.41 0.48 6.65
CA LEU A 160 -9.44 0.19 7.65
C LEU A 160 -8.91 0.41 9.08
N MET A 161 -7.65 0.05 9.34
CA MET A 161 -6.95 0.39 10.58
C MET A 161 -7.02 1.90 10.84
N LEU A 162 -6.64 2.71 9.86
CA LEU A 162 -6.71 4.18 9.93
C LEU A 162 -8.13 4.70 10.20
N ARG A 163 -9.14 4.06 9.61
CA ARG A 163 -10.55 4.49 9.61
C ARG A 163 -11.25 4.24 10.94
N PHE A 164 -11.05 3.08 11.57
CA PHE A 164 -11.85 2.66 12.72
C PHE A 164 -11.34 3.20 14.06
N ARG A 165 -10.04 3.51 14.21
CA ARG A 165 -9.40 4.07 15.43
C ARG A 165 -9.65 3.33 16.76
N HIS A 166 -10.51 2.31 16.79
CA HIS A 166 -10.79 1.49 17.95
C HIS A 166 -9.65 0.48 18.15
N PRO A 167 -9.08 0.34 19.36
CA PRO A 167 -7.93 -0.53 19.62
C PRO A 167 -8.08 -1.97 19.10
N ALA A 168 -9.25 -2.59 19.33
CA ALA A 168 -9.50 -3.95 18.84
C ALA A 168 -9.55 -4.03 17.30
N ALA A 169 -10.10 -3.00 16.63
CA ALA A 169 -10.12 -2.96 15.18
C ALA A 169 -8.72 -2.72 14.61
N ILE A 170 -7.92 -1.89 15.28
CA ILE A 170 -6.50 -1.67 14.94
C ILE A 170 -5.74 -2.98 15.06
N LEU A 171 -5.86 -3.70 16.18
CA LEU A 171 -5.24 -5.01 16.38
C LEU A 171 -5.65 -5.99 15.28
N LEU A 172 -6.95 -6.14 15.02
CA LEU A 172 -7.45 -7.05 13.99
C LEU A 172 -6.91 -6.71 12.60
N PHE A 173 -7.08 -5.47 12.13
CA PHE A 173 -6.69 -5.09 10.78
C PHE A 173 -5.18 -5.01 10.59
N SER A 174 -4.41 -4.66 11.63
CA SER A 174 -2.94 -4.74 11.55
C SER A 174 -2.47 -6.18 11.45
N GLN A 175 -3.02 -7.11 12.24
CA GLN A 175 -2.67 -8.52 12.10
C GLN A 175 -3.02 -9.03 10.69
N LEU A 176 -4.23 -8.77 10.20
CA LEU A 176 -4.62 -9.14 8.84
C LEU A 176 -3.66 -8.59 7.79
N ALA A 177 -3.22 -7.32 7.92
CA ALA A 177 -2.27 -6.70 7.01
C ALA A 177 -0.85 -7.29 7.11
N PHE A 178 -0.31 -7.48 8.33
CA PHE A 178 1.06 -7.93 8.55
C PHE A 178 1.27 -9.39 8.09
N TRP A 179 0.23 -10.22 8.24
CA TRP A 179 0.21 -11.58 7.73
C TRP A 179 -0.19 -11.68 6.25
N CYS A 180 -0.55 -10.57 5.57
CA CYS A 180 -0.58 -10.53 4.10
C CYS A 180 0.83 -10.23 3.56
N ASP A 181 1.50 -9.23 4.13
CA ASP A 181 2.80 -8.78 3.68
C ASP A 181 3.53 -8.01 4.80
N GLU A 182 4.75 -8.43 5.10
CA GLU A 182 5.60 -7.85 6.13
C GLU A 182 5.93 -6.37 5.89
N ARG A 183 5.85 -5.88 4.65
CA ARG A 183 6.05 -4.46 4.31
C ARG A 183 4.95 -3.59 4.90
N ALA A 184 3.77 -4.15 5.20
CA ALA A 184 2.72 -3.46 5.94
C ALA A 184 3.12 -3.16 7.39
N LEU A 185 3.91 -4.03 8.04
CA LEU A 185 4.44 -3.78 9.40
C LEU A 185 5.35 -2.56 9.41
N ILE A 186 6.29 -2.48 8.47
CA ILE A 186 7.25 -1.37 8.37
C ILE A 186 6.52 -0.06 8.04
N ASN A 187 5.61 -0.11 7.05
CA ASN A 187 4.83 1.05 6.63
C ASN A 187 3.69 1.43 7.59
N SER A 188 3.42 0.60 8.61
CA SER A 188 2.53 0.99 9.71
C SER A 188 3.06 2.19 10.52
N SER A 189 4.35 2.51 10.37
CA SER A 189 4.96 3.75 10.87
C SER A 189 4.17 5.00 10.44
N PHE A 190 3.71 5.10 9.18
CA PHE A 190 2.86 6.20 8.73
C PHE A 190 1.50 6.26 9.46
N ILE A 191 0.94 5.11 9.80
CA ILE A 191 -0.31 5.02 10.57
C ILE A 191 -0.09 5.42 12.03
N GLY A 192 1.06 5.04 12.61
CA GLY A 192 1.51 5.55 13.90
C GLY A 192 1.64 7.07 13.91
N LEU A 193 2.29 7.65 12.89
CA LEU A 193 2.39 9.11 12.73
C LEU A 193 1.03 9.79 12.60
N TRP A 194 0.10 9.16 11.89
CA TRP A 194 -1.27 9.65 11.79
C TRP A 194 -1.99 9.71 13.14
N TYR A 195 -1.79 8.72 14.02
CA TYR A 195 -2.35 8.77 15.38
C TYR A 195 -1.63 9.79 16.26
N LEU A 196 -0.32 9.96 16.08
CA LEU A 196 0.48 10.94 16.81
C LEU A 196 0.27 12.39 16.32
N TRP A 197 -0.38 12.60 15.17
CA TRP A 197 -0.60 13.91 14.56
C TRP A 197 -1.10 15.00 15.53
N PRO A 198 -2.11 14.76 16.38
CA PRO A 198 -2.59 15.77 17.33
C PRO A 198 -1.53 16.13 18.39
N VAL A 199 -0.75 15.14 18.85
CA VAL A 199 0.30 15.35 19.85
C VAL A 199 1.46 16.13 19.26
N LEU A 200 1.87 15.81 18.02
CA LEU A 200 2.90 16.55 17.31
C LEU A 200 2.51 18.01 17.11
N THR A 201 1.25 18.25 16.75
CA THR A 201 0.71 19.60 16.56
C THR A 201 0.64 20.38 17.88
N ASP A 202 0.15 19.77 18.95
CA ASP A 202 0.10 20.39 20.28
C ASP A 202 1.53 20.72 20.80
N TRP A 203 2.49 19.82 20.57
CA TRP A 203 3.89 20.01 20.94
C TRP A 203 4.57 21.14 20.15
N GLU A 204 4.37 21.19 18.84
CA GLU A 204 5.00 22.20 18.00
C GLU A 204 4.41 23.60 18.23
N ALA A 205 3.11 23.70 18.49
CA ALA A 205 2.44 24.98 18.76
C ALA A 205 2.65 25.49 20.19
N HIS A 206 2.58 24.61 21.20
CA HIS A 206 2.50 25.03 22.61
C HIS A 206 3.64 24.51 23.49
N ARG A 207 4.54 23.67 22.96
CA ARG A 207 5.57 22.94 23.73
C ARG A 207 5.00 22.13 24.91
N LYS A 208 3.74 21.70 24.79
CA LYS A 208 3.05 20.88 25.79
C LYS A 208 2.74 19.51 25.22
N LEU A 209 3.13 18.47 25.95
CA LEU A 209 2.76 17.09 25.63
C LEU A 209 1.42 16.77 26.29
N VAL A 210 0.35 16.79 25.51
CA VAL A 210 -0.99 16.39 25.97
C VAL A 210 -1.29 15.00 25.43
N LEU A 211 -0.99 13.97 26.22
CA LEU A 211 -1.31 12.58 25.87
C LEU A 211 -2.80 12.32 26.10
N ARG A 212 -3.58 12.46 25.03
CA ARG A 212 -5.01 12.14 25.06
C ARG A 212 -5.21 10.63 24.92
N ARG A 213 -6.18 10.07 25.65
CA ARG A 213 -6.57 8.65 25.54
C ARG A 213 -6.89 8.24 24.10
N SER A 214 -7.43 9.18 23.30
CA SER A 214 -7.73 9.01 21.87
C SER A 214 -6.48 8.81 20.98
N VAL A 215 -5.28 9.08 21.48
CA VAL A 215 -3.99 8.87 20.79
C VAL A 215 -3.25 7.68 21.39
N VAL A 216 -3.18 7.61 22.72
CA VAL A 216 -2.43 6.55 23.42
C VAL A 216 -2.95 5.16 23.08
N LEU A 217 -4.28 4.95 23.12
CA LEU A 217 -4.84 3.62 22.89
C LEU A 217 -4.63 3.10 21.45
N PRO A 218 -4.85 3.90 20.38
CA PRO A 218 -4.51 3.49 19.02
C PRO A 218 -3.04 3.16 18.81
N VAL A 219 -2.13 3.98 19.35
CA VAL A 219 -0.68 3.77 19.21
C VAL A 219 -0.24 2.52 19.97
N ALA A 220 -0.72 2.35 21.22
CA ALA A 220 -0.43 1.16 22.02
C ALA A 220 -0.95 -0.11 21.35
N ALA A 221 -2.16 -0.08 20.76
CA ALA A 221 -2.71 -1.19 20.01
C ALA A 221 -1.85 -1.54 18.78
N LEU A 222 -1.37 -0.54 18.05
CA LEU A 222 -0.50 -0.76 16.90
C LEU A 222 0.84 -1.38 17.29
N VAL A 223 1.48 -0.86 18.35
CA VAL A 223 2.74 -1.40 18.87
C VAL A 223 2.55 -2.82 19.40
N ALA A 224 1.50 -3.05 20.18
CA ALA A 224 1.15 -4.38 20.68
C ALA A 224 0.92 -5.38 19.53
N SER A 225 0.30 -4.94 18.44
CA SER A 225 0.13 -5.74 17.24
C SER A 225 1.46 -6.12 16.59
N GLY A 226 2.39 -5.16 16.44
CA GLY A 226 3.72 -5.42 15.89
C GLY A 226 4.49 -6.44 16.73
N VAL A 227 4.46 -6.28 18.06
CA VAL A 227 5.07 -7.24 19.00
C VAL A 227 4.42 -8.62 18.88
N LEU A 228 3.08 -8.69 18.84
CA LEU A 228 2.35 -9.93 18.70
C LEU A 228 2.70 -10.67 17.39
N TYR A 229 2.78 -9.95 16.28
CA TYR A 229 3.20 -10.51 14.99
C TYR A 229 4.60 -11.12 15.08
N LEU A 230 5.58 -10.39 15.66
CA LEU A 230 6.94 -10.89 15.81
C LEU A 230 6.99 -12.14 16.72
N LEU A 231 6.28 -12.13 17.85
CA LEU A 231 6.23 -13.26 18.77
C LEU A 231 5.64 -14.51 18.10
N ILE A 232 4.50 -14.37 17.42
CA ILE A 232 3.86 -15.49 16.73
C ILE A 232 4.74 -15.97 15.58
N ARG A 233 5.34 -15.07 14.81
CA ARG A 233 6.23 -15.44 13.71
C ARG A 233 7.43 -16.23 14.21
N THR A 234 8.10 -15.76 15.26
CA THR A 234 9.22 -16.49 15.88
C THR A 234 8.76 -17.84 16.46
N TRP A 235 7.56 -17.89 17.04
CA TRP A 235 6.98 -19.17 17.50
C TRP A 235 6.74 -20.14 16.34
N MET A 236 6.22 -19.67 15.20
CA MET A 236 6.02 -20.45 13.98
C MET A 236 7.36 -20.96 13.42
N GLU A 237 8.39 -20.12 13.41
CA GLU A 237 9.75 -20.48 12.99
C GLU A 237 10.30 -21.64 13.83
N HIS A 238 10.21 -21.55 15.16
CA HIS A 238 10.77 -22.56 16.05
C HIS A 238 9.91 -23.82 16.22
N SER A 239 8.58 -23.68 16.21
CA SER A 239 7.67 -24.79 16.55
C SER A 239 7.17 -25.54 15.33
N LEU A 240 6.99 -24.86 14.21
CA LEU A 240 6.50 -25.45 12.95
C LEU A 240 7.62 -25.66 11.92
N GLY A 241 8.84 -25.20 12.22
CA GLY A 241 9.98 -25.30 11.32
C GLY A 241 9.82 -24.45 10.05
N LEU A 242 8.99 -23.40 10.10
CA LEU A 242 8.81 -22.48 8.98
C LEU A 242 10.03 -21.58 8.85
N PHE A 243 10.58 -21.44 7.64
CA PHE A 243 11.69 -20.52 7.38
C PHE A 243 11.63 -19.93 5.97
N ILE A 244 12.20 -18.74 5.83
CA ILE A 244 12.43 -18.12 4.52
C ILE A 244 13.79 -18.59 4.02
N GLY A 245 13.81 -19.31 2.91
CA GLY A 245 15.05 -19.75 2.25
C GLY A 245 15.89 -18.54 1.82
N HIS A 246 16.93 -18.22 2.59
CA HIS A 246 17.83 -17.10 2.31
C HIS A 246 18.98 -17.53 1.40
N ASP A 247 19.11 -16.85 0.26
CA ASP A 247 20.34 -16.83 -0.53
C ASP A 247 21.03 -15.47 -0.34
N SER A 248 22.15 -15.50 0.38
CA SER A 248 22.95 -14.30 0.67
C SER A 248 23.58 -13.68 -0.57
N GLU A 249 23.94 -14.49 -1.58
CA GLU A 249 24.55 -14.00 -2.81
C GLU A 249 23.50 -13.39 -3.73
N LEU A 250 22.33 -14.03 -3.84
CA LEU A 250 21.19 -13.44 -4.55
C LEU A 250 20.72 -12.13 -3.89
N SER A 251 20.70 -12.07 -2.57
CA SER A 251 20.33 -10.87 -1.81
C SER A 251 21.29 -9.70 -2.10
N LYS A 252 22.61 -9.95 -2.11
CA LYS A 252 23.61 -8.94 -2.49
C LYS A 252 23.42 -8.47 -3.94
N LYS A 253 23.25 -9.41 -4.88
CA LYS A 253 22.98 -9.07 -6.29
C LYS A 253 21.72 -8.23 -6.44
N THR A 254 20.65 -8.59 -5.75
CA THR A 254 19.38 -7.87 -5.75
C THR A 254 19.54 -6.46 -5.18
N PHE A 255 20.32 -6.30 -4.11
CA PHE A 255 20.62 -4.99 -3.53
C PHE A 255 21.37 -4.09 -4.51
N PHE A 256 22.48 -4.57 -5.09
CA PHE A 256 23.27 -3.77 -6.04
C PHE A 256 22.52 -3.46 -7.33
N TRP A 257 21.73 -4.41 -7.84
CA TRP A 257 20.84 -4.17 -8.97
C TRP A 257 19.77 -3.12 -8.62
N SER A 258 19.14 -3.24 -7.46
CA SER A 258 18.13 -2.27 -7.01
C SER A 258 18.72 -0.86 -6.85
N LEU A 259 19.98 -0.76 -6.41
CA LEU A 259 20.69 0.50 -6.29
C LEU A 259 21.04 1.09 -7.67
N SER A 260 21.39 0.25 -8.66
CA SER A 260 21.71 0.73 -10.02
C SER A 260 20.50 1.32 -10.75
N ILE A 261 19.29 0.83 -10.44
CA ILE A 261 18.02 1.36 -10.98
C ILE A 261 17.24 2.21 -9.95
N PHE A 262 17.90 2.72 -8.92
CA PHE A 262 17.25 3.42 -7.80
C PHE A 262 16.39 4.61 -8.24
N GLY A 263 16.90 5.43 -9.17
CA GLY A 263 16.16 6.58 -9.70
C GLY A 263 14.85 6.17 -10.37
N ASP A 264 14.90 5.14 -11.22
CA ASP A 264 13.73 4.59 -11.90
C ASP A 264 12.73 3.99 -10.91
N LYS A 265 13.20 3.20 -9.93
CA LYS A 265 12.36 2.63 -8.86
C LYS A 265 11.63 3.70 -8.07
N ILE A 266 12.33 4.76 -7.65
CA ILE A 266 11.72 5.86 -6.91
C ILE A 266 10.67 6.54 -7.78
N THR A 267 11.07 6.99 -8.97
CA THR A 267 10.18 7.77 -9.84
C THR A 267 8.91 6.99 -10.16
N ARG A 268 8.99 5.67 -10.41
CA ARG A 268 7.82 4.82 -10.71
C ARG A 268 6.96 4.46 -9.50
N GLY A 269 7.50 4.50 -8.27
CA GLY A 269 6.74 4.15 -7.07
C GLY A 269 5.51 5.04 -6.83
N TYR A 270 5.64 6.33 -7.11
CA TYR A 270 4.59 7.33 -6.90
C TYR A 270 4.37 8.26 -8.09
N GLU A 271 5.22 8.22 -9.12
CA GLU A 271 5.07 9.03 -10.34
C GLU A 271 4.80 10.51 -10.03
N GLY A 272 3.69 11.07 -10.54
CA GLY A 272 3.31 12.44 -10.28
C GLY A 272 2.95 12.73 -8.81
N MET A 273 2.66 11.72 -7.99
CA MET A 273 2.36 11.88 -6.56
C MET A 273 3.59 12.28 -5.73
N TRP A 274 4.80 12.15 -6.26
CA TRP A 274 5.99 12.74 -5.64
C TRP A 274 5.87 14.25 -5.41
N LEU A 275 5.12 14.96 -6.26
CA LEU A 275 4.88 16.40 -6.08
C LEU A 275 4.13 16.71 -4.78
N ILE A 276 3.23 15.83 -4.33
CA ILE A 276 2.51 15.97 -3.06
C ILE A 276 3.48 15.75 -1.90
N ILE A 277 4.34 14.73 -2.00
CA ILE A 277 5.34 14.41 -0.97
C ILE A 277 6.35 15.54 -0.82
N LEU A 278 6.98 15.96 -1.92
CA LEU A 278 7.95 17.04 -1.95
C LEU A 278 7.34 18.37 -1.50
N GLY A 279 6.13 18.68 -1.97
CA GLY A 279 5.39 19.88 -1.55
C GLY A 279 5.16 19.91 -0.04
N ALA A 280 4.76 18.80 0.56
CA ALA A 280 4.59 18.70 2.01
C ALA A 280 5.92 18.89 2.77
N PHE A 281 7.03 18.30 2.30
CA PHE A 281 8.34 18.51 2.93
C PHE A 281 8.81 19.96 2.87
N VAL A 282 8.67 20.61 1.71
CA VAL A 282 8.99 22.03 1.55
C VAL A 282 8.16 22.87 2.53
N LEU A 283 6.86 22.60 2.66
CA LEU A 283 6.00 23.31 3.61
C LEU A 283 6.41 23.11 5.07
N LEU A 284 6.76 21.88 5.47
CA LEU A 284 7.22 21.62 6.84
C LEU A 284 8.52 22.37 7.17
N ILE A 285 9.44 22.49 6.21
CA ILE A 285 10.67 23.28 6.35
C ILE A 285 10.33 24.77 6.49
N LEU A 286 9.47 25.30 5.61
CA LEU A 286 9.08 26.72 5.61
C LEU A 286 8.36 27.13 6.90
N VAL A 287 7.49 26.27 7.42
CA VAL A 287 6.73 26.50 8.66
C VAL A 287 7.53 26.08 9.91
N ARG A 288 8.76 25.54 9.73
CA ARG A 288 9.68 25.11 10.79
C ARG A 288 9.09 24.05 11.74
N ARG A 289 8.22 23.18 11.24
CA ARG A 289 7.66 22.02 11.97
C ARG A 289 8.64 20.84 11.91
N TRP A 290 9.79 21.02 12.57
CA TRP A 290 10.94 20.10 12.46
C TRP A 290 10.67 18.69 12.98
N TRP A 291 9.84 18.53 14.02
CA TRP A 291 9.54 17.20 14.55
C TRP A 291 8.69 16.42 13.58
N THR A 292 7.64 17.04 13.05
CA THR A 292 6.82 16.46 11.99
C THR A 292 7.68 16.14 10.75
N PHE A 293 8.59 17.04 10.38
CA PHE A 293 9.54 16.81 9.27
C PHE A 293 10.42 15.59 9.50
N VAL A 294 11.13 15.51 10.62
CA VAL A 294 12.07 14.43 10.92
C VAL A 294 11.36 13.08 10.98
N LEU A 295 10.20 13.03 11.64
CA LEU A 295 9.44 11.78 11.76
C LEU A 295 8.87 11.31 10.43
N LEU A 296 8.30 12.21 9.63
CA LEU A 296 7.77 11.88 8.30
C LEU A 296 8.90 11.50 7.33
N ALA A 297 10.02 12.23 7.36
CA ALA A 297 11.21 11.92 6.57
C ALA A 297 11.81 10.56 6.97
N GLY A 298 11.85 10.26 8.28
CA GLY A 298 12.28 8.96 8.78
C GLY A 298 11.39 7.81 8.30
N ALA A 299 10.06 7.97 8.32
CA ALA A 299 9.13 6.97 7.79
C ALA A 299 9.30 6.75 6.28
N TRP A 300 9.48 7.83 5.51
CA TRP A 300 9.79 7.73 4.08
C TRP A 300 11.16 7.07 3.81
N LEU A 301 12.18 7.39 4.61
CA LEU A 301 13.49 6.76 4.51
C LEU A 301 13.42 5.26 4.78
N LEU A 302 12.67 4.83 5.80
CA LEU A 302 12.44 3.41 6.07
C LEU A 302 11.76 2.71 4.89
N ASN A 303 10.73 3.33 4.31
CA ASN A 303 10.06 2.78 3.13
C ASN A 303 10.99 2.69 1.90
N LEU A 304 11.85 3.71 1.69
CA LEU A 304 12.86 3.70 0.62
C LEU A 304 13.90 2.60 0.83
N ILE A 305 14.38 2.41 2.05
CA ILE A 305 15.32 1.32 2.38
C ILE A 305 14.70 -0.03 2.03
N VAL A 306 13.46 -0.28 2.44
CA VAL A 306 12.75 -1.52 2.10
C VAL A 306 12.64 -1.69 0.58
N ALA A 307 12.32 -0.63 -0.16
CA ALA A 307 12.22 -0.70 -1.62
C ALA A 307 13.55 -0.99 -2.35
N ILE A 308 14.69 -0.66 -1.73
CA ILE A 308 16.03 -1.03 -2.23
C ILE A 308 16.35 -2.49 -1.89
N LEU A 309 15.90 -2.99 -0.74
CA LEU A 309 16.17 -4.34 -0.27
C LEU A 309 15.43 -5.43 -1.06
N VAL A 310 14.38 -5.07 -1.80
CA VAL A 310 13.56 -6.02 -2.56
C VAL A 310 13.58 -5.70 -4.06
N ALA A 311 13.50 -6.74 -4.90
CA ALA A 311 13.50 -6.59 -6.35
C ALA A 311 12.34 -5.71 -6.85
N ASP A 312 11.13 -5.89 -6.31
CA ASP A 312 9.89 -5.20 -6.70
C ASP A 312 9.71 -3.84 -5.99
N GLY A 313 10.63 -2.92 -6.28
CA GLY A 313 10.69 -1.61 -5.61
C GLY A 313 9.39 -0.79 -5.69
N THR A 314 8.71 -0.75 -6.85
CA THR A 314 7.43 -0.01 -7.03
C THR A 314 6.33 -0.52 -6.09
N ARG A 315 6.22 -1.84 -5.95
CA ARG A 315 5.25 -2.50 -5.08
C ARG A 315 5.59 -2.22 -3.62
N ALA A 316 6.86 -2.37 -3.24
CA ALA A 316 7.33 -2.08 -1.90
C ALA A 316 7.07 -0.62 -1.50
N LEU A 317 7.40 0.34 -2.38
CA LEU A 317 7.14 1.75 -2.13
C LEU A 317 5.66 2.04 -1.91
N SER A 318 4.78 1.38 -2.67
CA SER A 318 3.32 1.60 -2.62
C SER A 318 2.69 1.31 -1.26
N PHE A 319 3.32 0.50 -0.40
CA PHE A 319 2.86 0.32 0.99
C PHE A 319 2.91 1.62 1.80
N GLY A 320 3.74 2.58 1.40
CA GLY A 320 3.81 3.91 1.99
C GLY A 320 2.66 4.86 1.62
N PHE A 321 1.62 4.40 0.91
CA PHE A 321 0.55 5.28 0.39
C PHE A 321 -0.18 6.08 1.48
N ILE A 322 -0.23 5.59 2.73
CA ILE A 322 -0.76 6.35 3.87
C ILE A 322 0.03 7.66 4.07
N GLY A 323 1.32 7.66 3.76
CA GLY A 323 2.17 8.85 3.75
C GLY A 323 1.65 9.95 2.83
N LEU A 324 1.04 9.61 1.69
CA LEU A 324 0.39 10.59 0.81
C LEU A 324 -0.76 11.31 1.52
N LEU A 325 -1.54 10.60 2.35
CA LEU A 325 -2.63 11.20 3.12
C LEU A 325 -2.12 12.19 4.17
N LEU A 326 -0.99 11.87 4.82
CA LEU A 326 -0.31 12.81 5.73
C LEU A 326 0.19 14.05 4.97
N CYS A 327 0.82 13.86 3.81
CA CYS A 327 1.28 14.96 2.96
C CYS A 327 0.11 15.85 2.51
N LEU A 328 -1.04 15.26 2.15
CA LEU A 328 -2.26 16.02 1.86
C LEU A 328 -2.76 16.81 3.06
N CYS A 329 -2.74 16.25 4.28
CA CYS A 329 -3.12 16.99 5.49
C CYS A 329 -2.23 18.23 5.66
N ILE A 330 -0.91 18.08 5.54
CA ILE A 330 0.05 19.18 5.63
C ILE A 330 -0.26 20.26 4.60
N MET A 331 -0.48 19.87 3.34
CA MET A 331 -0.81 20.82 2.28
C MET A 331 -2.15 21.52 2.53
N ALA A 332 -3.17 20.79 2.98
CA ALA A 332 -4.49 21.34 3.26
C ALA A 332 -4.49 22.32 4.44
N GLU A 333 -3.60 22.14 5.42
CA GLU A 333 -3.43 23.05 6.56
C GLU A 333 -2.76 24.37 6.17
N HIS A 334 -1.83 24.37 5.20
CA HIS A 334 -0.95 25.51 4.95
C HIS A 334 -1.13 26.20 3.59
N LEU A 335 -1.75 25.54 2.61
CA LEU A 335 -1.92 26.10 1.27
C LEU A 335 -3.36 26.60 1.03
N PRO A 336 -3.54 27.71 0.29
CA PRO A 336 -4.86 28.11 -0.17
C PRO A 336 -5.41 27.07 -1.18
N PRO A 337 -6.75 26.90 -1.25
CA PRO A 337 -7.39 25.90 -2.12
C PRO A 337 -6.93 25.95 -3.59
N LYS A 338 -6.68 27.15 -4.13
CA LYS A 338 -6.20 27.33 -5.51
C LYS A 338 -4.84 26.68 -5.75
N GLN A 339 -3.91 26.79 -4.81
CA GLN A 339 -2.57 26.21 -4.95
C GLN A 339 -2.61 24.68 -4.85
N ILE A 340 -3.40 24.15 -3.91
CA ILE A 340 -3.66 22.70 -3.81
C ILE A 340 -4.21 22.16 -5.12
N LYS A 341 -5.18 22.86 -5.73
CA LYS A 341 -5.75 22.48 -7.03
C LYS A 341 -4.67 22.34 -8.10
N TYR A 342 -3.75 23.29 -8.21
CA TYR A 342 -2.68 23.23 -9.22
C TYR A 342 -1.74 22.05 -8.98
N VAL A 343 -1.30 21.83 -7.74
CA VAL A 343 -0.42 20.68 -7.42
C VAL A 343 -1.13 19.37 -7.75
N LEU A 344 -2.39 19.23 -7.40
CA LEU A 344 -3.17 18.02 -7.70
C LEU A 344 -3.38 17.81 -9.21
N ILE A 345 -3.68 18.86 -9.97
CA ILE A 345 -3.82 18.75 -11.43
C ILE A 345 -2.51 18.30 -12.06
N VAL A 346 -1.40 18.96 -11.72
CA VAL A 346 -0.08 18.64 -12.28
C VAL A 346 0.32 17.22 -11.89
N SER A 347 0.19 16.86 -10.61
CA SER A 347 0.42 15.51 -10.10
C SER A 347 -0.40 14.44 -10.84
N THR A 348 -1.68 14.73 -11.10
CA THR A 348 -2.57 13.84 -11.86
C THR A 348 -2.10 13.67 -13.30
N LEU A 349 -1.78 14.76 -13.99
CA LEU A 349 -1.33 14.71 -15.37
C LEU A 349 -0.03 13.90 -15.51
N PHE A 350 0.95 14.13 -14.64
CA PHE A 350 2.18 13.34 -14.64
C PHE A 350 1.93 11.85 -14.40
N SER A 351 1.02 11.49 -13.48
CA SER A 351 0.69 10.08 -13.21
C SER A 351 -0.08 9.43 -14.37
N LEU A 352 -0.93 10.19 -15.09
CA LEU A 352 -1.60 9.68 -16.28
C LEU A 352 -0.64 9.50 -17.47
N MET A 353 0.37 10.37 -17.59
CA MET A 353 1.33 10.39 -18.70
C MET A 353 2.51 9.43 -18.55
N LEU A 354 2.77 8.94 -17.34
CA LEU A 354 3.80 7.94 -17.05
C LEU A 354 3.15 6.61 -16.67
N PRO A 355 2.36 6.02 -17.60
CA PRO A 355 1.50 4.91 -17.28
C PRO A 355 2.38 3.74 -16.82
N LEU A 356 2.03 3.19 -15.66
CA LEU A 356 2.69 2.10 -14.96
C LEU A 356 3.44 1.14 -15.89
N SER A 357 4.77 1.27 -15.89
CA SER A 357 5.68 0.30 -16.49
C SER A 357 5.99 -0.75 -15.45
N PHE A 358 4.97 -1.56 -15.14
CA PHE A 358 5.07 -2.72 -14.27
C PHE A 358 5.35 -3.94 -15.15
N PRO A 359 6.51 -4.61 -15.04
CA PRO A 359 6.74 -5.88 -15.73
C PRO A 359 5.87 -7.00 -15.16
#